data_AF-A0A7T1HJG1-F1
#
_entry.id   AF-A0A7T1HJG1-F1
#
_cell.length_a   1.000
_cell.length_b   1.000
_cell.length_c   1.000
_cell.angle_alpha   90.00
_cell.angle_beta   90.00
_cell.angle_gamma   90.00
#
_symmetry.space_group_name_H-M   'P 1'
#
loop_
_entity.id
_entity.type
_entity.pdbx_description
1 polymer ?
#
loop_
_entity_poly.entity_id
_entity_poly.type
_entity_poly.pdbx_seq_one_letter_code
_entity_poly.pdbx_strand_id
1 'polypeptide(L)'
;MTQRTVLRLGDPRLRQVSRPVERFGTPELHALITDLRDTMAACAGAGLAAPQIAVPLRVVIFGITVNPRYPEAPPIPETVLINPEITPIDRDRASGWEGCLSVPGLRGQVSRWRRILYRGFDAEGHPIERSVDGFHARVVQHECDHLDGVLFPDRLVDSRSLGFTEELEASGLLPVAGPLAPASPEHTLDRMRQQLERHSALEDLGPLFGPKAQGLAPGRDPS
;
A
#
# COMPACT_ATOMS: atom_id res chain seq x y z
N MET A 1 -18.21 -4.16 13.83
CA MET A 1 -18.44 -3.50 12.54
C MET A 1 -18.84 -2.07 12.82
N THR A 2 -17.90 -1.14 12.64
CA THR A 2 -18.16 0.28 12.89
C THR A 2 -17.29 1.12 11.97
N GLN A 3 -17.90 1.70 10.94
CA GLN A 3 -17.27 2.75 10.15
C GLN A 3 -16.81 3.87 11.09
N ARG A 4 -15.52 4.20 11.05
CA ARG A 4 -14.93 5.26 11.87
C ARG A 4 -14.94 6.58 11.10
N THR A 5 -14.98 7.69 11.82
CA THR A 5 -14.76 9.01 11.23
C THR A 5 -13.31 9.17 10.80
N VAL A 6 -13.10 9.53 9.54
CA VAL A 6 -11.78 9.89 9.02
C VAL A 6 -11.44 11.33 9.43
N LEU A 7 -10.32 11.50 10.13
CA LEU A 7 -9.79 12.80 10.50
C LEU A 7 -9.39 13.59 9.26
N ARG A 8 -9.56 14.91 9.32
CA ARG A 8 -9.30 15.82 8.19
C ARG A 8 -8.09 16.71 8.47
N LEU A 9 -7.43 17.18 7.42
CA LEU A 9 -6.34 18.15 7.45
C LEU A 9 -6.70 19.30 8.39
N GLY A 10 -5.79 19.61 9.31
CA GLY A 10 -6.01 20.54 10.42
C GLY A 10 -6.17 19.84 11.78
N ASP A 11 -6.56 18.57 11.81
CA ASP A 11 -6.54 17.79 13.05
C ASP A 11 -5.08 17.47 13.45
N PRO A 12 -4.61 17.86 14.65
CA PRO A 12 -3.22 17.70 15.05
C PRO A 12 -2.80 16.24 15.21
N ARG A 13 -3.75 15.30 15.36
CA ARG A 13 -3.44 13.86 15.47
C ARG A 13 -2.86 13.30 14.17
N LEU A 14 -3.21 13.89 13.02
CA LEU A 14 -2.63 13.52 11.72
C LEU A 14 -1.16 13.91 11.58
N ARG A 15 -0.61 14.69 12.52
CA ARG A 15 0.80 15.13 12.53
C ARG A 15 1.66 14.35 13.52
N GLN A 16 1.08 13.38 14.23
CA GLN A 16 1.80 12.59 15.22
C GLN A 16 2.47 11.39 14.56
N VAL A 17 3.71 11.11 14.96
CA VAL A 17 4.38 9.85 14.61
C VAL A 17 3.71 8.71 15.36
N SER A 18 3.33 7.67 14.62
CA SER A 18 2.63 6.51 15.13
C SER A 18 3.58 5.54 15.82
N ARG A 19 3.12 4.97 16.94
CA ARG A 19 3.88 3.97 17.69
C ARG A 19 3.83 2.60 17.00
N PRO A 20 4.89 1.78 17.11
CA PRO A 20 4.88 0.43 16.57
C PRO A 20 3.81 -0.44 17.25
N VAL A 21 3.33 -1.44 16.52
CA VAL A 21 2.55 -2.56 17.09
C VAL A 21 3.53 -3.57 17.69
N GLU A 22 3.35 -3.89 18.98
CA GLU A 22 4.22 -4.82 19.71
C GLU A 22 3.59 -6.20 19.91
N ARG A 23 2.25 -6.30 19.83
CA ARG A 23 1.51 -7.54 20.06
C ARG A 23 0.59 -7.85 18.88
N PHE A 24 0.94 -8.92 18.17
CA PHE A 24 0.21 -9.45 17.02
C PHE A 24 -0.83 -10.48 17.45
N GLY A 25 -1.77 -10.80 16.56
CA GLY A 25 -2.78 -11.83 16.79
C GLY A 25 -3.82 -11.49 17.88
N THR A 26 -3.84 -10.25 18.39
CA THR A 26 -4.72 -9.85 19.49
C THR A 26 -6.12 -9.50 19.00
N PRO A 27 -7.18 -9.75 19.78
CA PRO A 27 -8.54 -9.34 19.42
C PRO A 27 -8.65 -7.83 19.11
N GLU A 28 -7.89 -6.99 19.82
CA GLU A 28 -7.88 -5.55 19.63
C GLU A 28 -7.26 -5.15 18.28
N LEU A 29 -6.18 -5.82 17.87
CA LEU A 29 -5.56 -5.58 16.56
C LEU A 29 -6.48 -6.00 15.42
N HIS A 30 -7.14 -7.16 15.54
CA HIS A 30 -8.13 -7.61 14.57
C HIS A 30 -9.31 -6.64 14.47
N ALA A 31 -9.83 -6.15 15.60
CA ALA A 31 -10.89 -5.15 15.62
C ALA A 31 -10.47 -3.84 14.92
N LEU A 32 -9.24 -3.37 15.15
CA LEU A 32 -8.69 -2.21 14.43
C LEU A 32 -8.63 -2.44 12.92
N ILE A 33 -8.15 -3.62 12.49
CA ILE A 33 -8.06 -3.97 11.07
C ILE A 33 -9.45 -4.02 10.44
N THR A 34 -10.45 -4.58 11.12
CA THR A 34 -11.84 -4.55 10.67
C THR A 34 -12.35 -3.12 10.53
N ASP A 35 -12.14 -2.26 11.52
CA ASP A 35 -12.56 -0.86 11.46
C ASP A 35 -11.89 -0.11 10.30
N LEU A 36 -10.60 -0.38 10.03
CA LEU A 36 -9.87 0.16 8.89
C LEU A 36 -10.46 -0.30 7.56
N ARG A 37 -10.71 -1.60 7.41
CA ARG A 37 -11.31 -2.18 6.20
C ARG A 37 -12.69 -1.61 5.92
N ASP A 38 -13.57 -1.62 6.93
CA ASP A 38 -14.93 -1.11 6.85
C ASP A 38 -14.93 0.38 6.44
N THR A 39 -14.03 1.17 7.04
CA THR A 39 -13.91 2.60 6.75
C THR A 39 -13.35 2.87 5.36
N MET A 40 -12.30 2.15 4.94
CA MET A 40 -11.69 2.27 3.61
C MET A 40 -12.71 1.96 2.51
N ALA A 41 -13.48 0.87 2.67
CA ALA A 41 -14.53 0.47 1.75
C ALA A 41 -15.65 1.52 1.66
N ALA A 42 -16.15 2.01 2.80
CA ALA A 42 -17.21 3.02 2.84
C ALA A 42 -16.80 4.35 2.20
N CYS A 43 -15.51 4.68 2.18
CA CYS A 43 -14.98 5.91 1.59
C CYS A 43 -14.42 5.74 0.18
N ALA A 44 -14.57 4.55 -0.44
CA ALA A 44 -13.99 4.21 -1.74
C ALA A 44 -12.48 4.54 -1.84
N GLY A 45 -11.74 4.28 -0.76
CA GLY A 45 -10.30 4.51 -0.66
C GLY A 45 -9.46 3.47 -1.40
N ALA A 46 -8.27 3.87 -1.85
CA ALA A 46 -7.22 2.95 -2.30
C ALA A 46 -6.40 2.36 -1.13
N GLY A 47 -6.39 3.09 -0.02
CA GLY A 47 -5.71 2.77 1.22
C GLY A 47 -6.24 3.64 2.37
N LEU A 48 -5.92 3.21 3.58
CA LEU A 48 -6.22 3.92 4.82
C LEU A 48 -5.19 3.54 5.90
N ALA A 49 -4.69 4.54 6.62
CA ALA A 49 -3.80 4.37 7.77
C ALA A 49 -4.54 4.56 9.10
N ALA A 50 -4.17 3.79 10.14
CA ALA A 50 -4.75 3.89 11.48
C ALA A 50 -4.82 5.32 12.07
N PRO A 51 -3.80 6.19 11.87
CA PRO A 51 -3.85 7.57 12.38
C PRO A 51 -5.02 8.37 11.80
N GLN A 52 -5.45 8.05 10.57
CA GLN A 52 -6.58 8.71 9.92
C GLN A 52 -7.91 8.42 10.62
N ILE A 53 -8.01 7.36 11.43
CA ILE A 53 -9.16 7.06 12.29
C ILE A 53 -8.85 7.29 13.78
N ALA A 54 -7.89 8.18 14.05
CA ALA A 54 -7.43 8.58 15.39
C ALA A 54 -6.73 7.47 16.21
N VAL A 55 -6.19 6.43 15.56
CA VAL A 55 -5.44 5.37 16.22
C VAL A 55 -3.95 5.51 15.88
N PRO A 56 -3.08 5.97 16.80
CA PRO A 56 -1.68 6.31 16.50
C PRO A 56 -0.78 5.05 16.47
N LEU A 57 -1.16 4.03 15.70
CA LEU A 57 -0.44 2.77 15.52
C LEU A 57 0.09 2.67 14.08
N ARG A 58 1.25 2.04 13.90
CA ARG A 58 1.85 1.76 12.58
C ARG A 58 1.13 0.63 11.84
N VAL A 59 -0.12 0.88 11.44
CA VAL A 59 -0.97 -0.06 10.69
C VAL A 59 -1.56 0.66 9.49
N VAL A 60 -1.39 0.08 8.30
CA VAL A 60 -2.04 0.54 7.08
C VAL A 60 -2.78 -0.62 6.42
N ILE A 61 -3.88 -0.32 5.75
CA ILE A 61 -4.55 -1.22 4.82
C ILE A 61 -4.58 -0.56 3.44
N PHE A 62 -4.35 -1.33 2.39
CA PHE A 62 -4.49 -0.86 1.02
C PHE A 62 -4.92 -1.99 0.10
N GLY A 63 -5.60 -1.67 -0.98
CA GLY A 63 -6.14 -2.66 -1.90
C GLY A 63 -7.10 -2.03 -2.89
N ILE A 64 -7.01 -2.46 -4.15
CA ILE A 64 -7.87 -2.00 -5.24
C ILE A 64 -8.14 -3.16 -6.15
N THR A 65 -9.40 -3.60 -6.22
CA THR A 65 -9.87 -4.46 -7.31
C THR A 65 -10.29 -3.61 -8.51
N VAL A 66 -11.09 -2.56 -8.26
CA VAL A 66 -11.43 -1.47 -9.18
C VAL A 66 -11.61 -0.20 -8.34
N ASN A 67 -10.90 0.89 -8.64
CA ASN A 67 -11.03 2.15 -7.90
C ASN A 67 -11.60 3.25 -8.82
N PRO A 68 -12.80 3.81 -8.55
CA PRO A 68 -13.37 4.88 -9.36
C PRO A 68 -12.50 6.15 -9.43
N ARG A 69 -11.67 6.40 -8.41
CA ARG A 69 -10.73 7.52 -8.36
C ARG A 69 -9.48 7.28 -9.23
N TYR A 70 -9.18 6.02 -9.57
CA TYR A 70 -8.03 5.60 -10.36
C TYR A 70 -8.42 4.45 -11.31
N PRO A 71 -9.26 4.72 -12.33
CA PRO A 71 -9.88 3.67 -13.14
C PRO A 71 -8.88 2.85 -13.98
N GLU A 72 -7.74 3.45 -14.34
CA GLU A 72 -6.69 2.81 -15.15
C GLU A 72 -5.62 2.07 -14.31
N ALA A 73 -5.74 2.07 -12.98
CA ALA A 73 -4.74 1.44 -12.12
C ALA A 73 -4.84 -0.11 -12.20
N PRO A 74 -3.69 -0.83 -12.23
CA PRO A 74 -3.71 -2.28 -12.09
C PRO A 74 -4.24 -2.69 -10.72
N PRO A 75 -4.86 -3.88 -10.59
CA PRO A 75 -5.38 -4.34 -9.31
C PRO A 75 -4.25 -4.49 -8.29
N ILE A 76 -4.49 -4.00 -7.09
CA ILE A 76 -3.61 -4.14 -5.92
C ILE A 76 -4.31 -5.09 -4.95
N PRO A 77 -3.69 -6.21 -4.55
CA PRO A 77 -4.31 -7.11 -3.60
C PRO A 77 -4.53 -6.40 -2.27
N GLU A 78 -5.68 -6.63 -1.64
CA GLU A 78 -5.91 -6.12 -0.28
C GLU A 78 -4.82 -6.67 0.65
N THR A 79 -4.11 -5.75 1.30
CA THR A 79 -2.98 -6.04 2.17
C THR A 79 -3.10 -5.18 3.42
N VAL A 80 -3.08 -5.84 4.57
CA VAL A 80 -2.80 -5.19 5.85
C VAL A 80 -1.28 -5.25 6.05
N LEU A 81 -0.68 -4.11 6.33
CA LEU A 81 0.76 -4.00 6.53
C LEU A 81 1.04 -3.27 7.84
N ILE A 82 1.70 -3.97 8.75
CA ILE A 82 1.99 -3.51 10.12
C ILE A 82 3.49 -3.27 10.27
N ASN A 83 3.84 -2.19 10.97
CA ASN A 83 5.20 -1.71 11.17
C ASN A 83 6.00 -1.63 9.85
N PRO A 84 5.48 -0.95 8.81
CA PRO A 84 6.12 -0.96 7.51
C PRO A 84 7.46 -0.21 7.49
N GLU A 85 8.38 -0.75 6.70
CA GLU A 85 9.62 -0.11 6.27
C GLU A 85 9.67 -0.08 4.74
N ILE A 86 10.02 1.06 4.15
CA ILE A 86 10.12 1.25 2.70
C ILE A 86 11.57 1.55 2.32
N THR A 87 12.10 0.78 1.35
CA THR A 87 13.40 1.02 0.74
C THR A 87 13.23 1.26 -0.77
N PRO A 88 13.69 2.40 -1.32
CA PRO A 88 13.73 2.60 -2.77
C PRO A 88 14.68 1.59 -3.42
N ILE A 89 14.26 0.94 -4.50
CA ILE A 89 15.10 -0.04 -5.21
C ILE A 89 16.13 0.67 -6.09
N ASP A 90 15.78 1.83 -6.62
CA ASP A 90 16.64 2.67 -7.44
C ASP A 90 16.39 4.16 -7.15
N ARG A 91 16.98 5.03 -7.98
CA ARG A 91 16.83 6.48 -7.87
C ARG A 91 15.72 7.05 -8.75
N ASP A 92 14.93 6.20 -9.41
CA ASP A 92 13.90 6.64 -10.35
C ASP A 92 12.63 7.10 -9.62
N ARG A 93 12.08 8.23 -10.07
CA ARG A 93 10.93 8.88 -9.44
C ARG A 93 9.90 9.26 -10.49
N ALA A 94 8.63 9.10 -10.15
CA ALA A 94 7.51 9.48 -10.99
C ALA A 94 6.61 10.49 -10.27
N SER A 95 6.31 11.59 -10.94
CA SER A 95 5.23 12.50 -10.55
C SER A 95 3.88 11.89 -10.90
N GLY A 96 2.89 12.13 -10.05
CA GLY A 96 1.53 11.67 -10.28
C GLY A 96 0.56 12.38 -9.35
N TRP A 97 -0.69 12.43 -9.76
CA TRP A 97 -1.77 13.03 -8.98
C TRP A 97 -2.14 12.14 -7.79
N GLU A 98 -2.10 12.72 -6.59
CA GLU A 98 -2.55 12.08 -5.36
C GLU A 98 -3.74 12.82 -4.77
N GLY A 99 -4.59 12.07 -4.09
CA GLY A 99 -5.61 12.58 -3.18
C GLY A 99 -5.57 11.80 -1.88
N CYS A 100 -6.31 12.26 -0.87
CA CYS A 100 -6.32 11.62 0.44
C CYS A 100 -7.72 11.71 1.07
N LEU A 101 -8.15 10.67 1.78
CA LEU A 101 -9.42 10.70 2.53
C LEU A 101 -9.41 11.75 3.65
N SER A 102 -8.23 12.08 4.19
CA SER A 102 -8.04 13.16 5.16
C SER A 102 -7.96 14.55 4.52
N VAL A 103 -7.93 14.66 3.20
CA VAL A 103 -7.91 15.95 2.48
C VAL A 103 -8.96 15.91 1.36
N PRO A 104 -10.25 15.84 1.73
CA PRO A 104 -11.32 15.58 0.77
C PRO A 104 -11.44 16.71 -0.27
N GLY A 105 -11.79 16.34 -1.50
CA GLY A 105 -11.99 17.28 -2.60
C GLY A 105 -10.70 17.81 -3.24
N LEU A 106 -9.52 17.61 -2.65
CA LEU A 106 -8.27 18.12 -3.22
C LEU A 106 -7.42 17.04 -3.89
N ARG A 107 -6.64 17.47 -4.89
CA ARG A 107 -5.57 16.71 -5.54
C ARG A 107 -4.33 17.57 -5.67
N GLY A 108 -3.17 16.92 -5.75
CA GLY A 108 -1.90 17.58 -6.08
C GLY A 108 -0.88 16.62 -6.66
N GLN A 109 0.11 17.15 -7.37
CA GLN A 109 1.17 16.33 -7.96
C GLN A 109 2.28 16.05 -6.94
N VAL A 110 2.52 14.77 -6.71
CA VAL A 110 3.55 14.28 -5.76
C VAL A 110 4.54 13.40 -6.49
N SER A 111 5.83 13.63 -6.24
CA SER A 111 6.91 12.78 -6.74
C SER A 111 7.16 11.63 -5.77
N ARG A 112 7.05 10.39 -6.25
CA ARG A 112 7.29 9.15 -5.48
C ARG A 112 8.39 8.32 -6.12
N TRP A 113 9.07 7.49 -5.34
CA TRP A 113 9.94 6.46 -5.91
C TRP A 113 9.11 5.53 -6.79
N ARG A 114 9.57 5.29 -8.02
CA ARG A 114 8.80 4.46 -8.96
C ARG A 114 8.82 2.99 -8.55
N ARG A 115 9.90 2.53 -7.92
CA ARG A 115 10.10 1.16 -7.45
C ARG A 115 10.55 1.14 -6.00
N ILE A 116 9.87 0.35 -5.17
CA ILE A 116 10.20 0.18 -3.76
C ILE A 116 10.16 -1.29 -3.37
N LEU A 117 10.96 -1.63 -2.37
CA LEU A 117 10.80 -2.81 -1.54
C LEU A 117 10.13 -2.36 -0.25
N TYR A 118 8.99 -2.96 0.11
CA TYR A 118 8.42 -2.79 1.44
C TYR A 118 8.53 -4.07 2.26
N ARG A 119 8.78 -3.89 3.55
CA ARG A 119 8.83 -4.91 4.59
C ARG A 119 7.86 -4.56 5.70
N GLY A 120 7.35 -5.55 6.41
CA GLY A 120 6.48 -5.39 7.56
C GLY A 120 5.90 -6.72 7.98
N PHE A 121 4.72 -6.70 8.59
CA PHE A 121 4.05 -7.89 9.09
C PHE A 121 2.56 -7.89 8.75
N ASP A 122 1.96 -9.09 8.68
CA ASP A 122 0.51 -9.27 8.70
C ASP A 122 -0.07 -9.16 10.13
N ALA A 123 -1.37 -9.42 10.27
CA ALA A 123 -2.08 -9.31 11.55
C ALA A 123 -1.60 -10.32 12.60
N GLU A 124 -1.11 -11.47 12.15
CA GLU A 124 -0.60 -12.58 12.95
C GLU A 124 0.89 -12.44 13.28
N GLY A 125 1.58 -11.48 12.64
CA GLY A 125 3.01 -11.23 12.85
C GLY A 125 3.90 -12.01 11.88
N HIS A 126 3.36 -12.60 10.82
CA HIS A 126 4.18 -13.18 9.75
C HIS A 126 4.79 -12.07 8.89
N PRO A 127 6.07 -12.21 8.51
CA PRO A 127 6.74 -11.19 7.70
C PRO A 127 6.14 -11.09 6.30
N ILE A 128 5.92 -9.85 5.86
CA ILE A 128 5.60 -9.51 4.47
C ILE A 128 6.81 -8.80 3.87
N GLU A 129 7.24 -9.23 2.69
CA GLU A 129 8.28 -8.57 1.91
C GLU A 129 7.88 -8.59 0.43
N ARG A 130 7.76 -7.42 -0.20
CA ARG A 130 7.41 -7.33 -1.63
C ARG A 130 8.12 -6.17 -2.32
N SER A 131 8.63 -6.44 -3.52
CA SER A 131 9.07 -5.42 -4.47
C SER A 131 7.90 -5.02 -5.37
N VAL A 132 7.60 -3.72 -5.43
CA VAL A 132 6.45 -3.19 -6.17
C VAL A 132 6.83 -1.92 -6.92
N ASP A 133 6.06 -1.59 -7.95
CA ASP A 133 6.28 -0.41 -8.77
C ASP A 133 5.01 0.38 -9.08
N GLY A 134 5.19 1.53 -9.72
CA GLY A 134 4.11 2.32 -10.30
C GLY A 134 3.08 2.75 -9.26
N PHE A 135 1.81 2.47 -9.54
CA PHE A 135 0.72 2.89 -8.68
C PHE A 135 0.69 2.17 -7.32
N HIS A 136 1.06 0.88 -7.28
CA HIS A 136 1.19 0.14 -6.01
C HIS A 136 2.27 0.77 -5.13
N ALA A 137 3.45 1.07 -5.69
CA ALA A 137 4.51 1.77 -4.96
C ALA A 137 4.05 3.13 -4.42
N ARG A 138 3.26 3.89 -5.19
CA ARG A 138 2.69 5.18 -4.78
C ARG A 138 1.75 5.04 -3.59
N VAL A 139 0.79 4.11 -3.65
CA VAL A 139 -0.18 3.89 -2.58
C VAL A 139 0.55 3.53 -1.28
N VAL A 140 1.48 2.58 -1.31
CA VAL A 140 2.21 2.16 -0.10
C VAL A 140 3.01 3.32 0.51
N GLN A 141 3.71 4.11 -0.31
CA GLN A 141 4.42 5.31 0.16
C GLN A 141 3.46 6.35 0.77
N HIS A 142 2.28 6.55 0.17
CA HIS A 142 1.27 7.47 0.69
C HIS A 142 0.73 7.01 2.05
N GLU A 143 0.35 5.73 2.18
CA GLU A 143 -0.18 5.22 3.44
C GLU A 143 0.88 5.23 4.55
N CYS A 144 2.14 4.94 4.22
CA CYS A 144 3.22 4.96 5.20
C CYS A 144 3.57 6.38 5.66
N ASP A 145 3.42 7.41 4.82
CA ASP A 145 3.60 8.80 5.24
C ASP A 145 2.69 9.19 6.41
N HIS A 146 1.43 8.71 6.42
CA HIS A 146 0.50 8.98 7.52
C HIS A 146 1.01 8.46 8.86
N LEU A 147 1.78 7.36 8.85
CA LEU A 147 2.37 6.80 10.06
C LEU A 147 3.44 7.71 10.66
N ASP A 148 4.03 8.58 9.85
CA ASP A 148 5.07 9.52 10.24
C ASP A 148 4.53 10.96 10.35
N GLY A 149 3.20 11.15 10.31
CA GLY A 149 2.55 12.46 10.42
C GLY A 149 2.65 13.32 9.16
N VAL A 150 3.00 12.72 8.02
CA VAL A 150 3.18 13.37 6.73
C VAL A 150 1.94 13.14 5.86
N LEU A 151 1.50 14.20 5.18
CA LEU A 151 0.38 14.19 4.27
C LEU A 151 0.86 14.56 2.87
N PHE A 152 0.12 14.17 1.83
CA PHE A 152 0.51 14.46 0.45
C PHE A 152 0.76 15.95 0.15
N PRO A 153 0.06 16.95 0.76
CA PRO A 153 0.36 18.35 0.52
C PRO A 153 1.78 18.77 0.96
N ASP A 154 2.39 18.04 1.89
CA ASP A 154 3.77 18.29 2.32
C ASP A 154 4.81 17.79 1.30
N ARG A 155 4.38 17.01 0.30
CA ARG A 155 5.24 16.40 -0.73
C ARG A 155 4.95 16.89 -2.14
N LEU A 156 4.20 17.99 -2.29
CA LEU A 156 3.91 18.56 -3.59
C LEU A 156 5.20 18.91 -4.33
N VAL A 157 5.26 18.54 -5.61
CA VAL A 157 6.36 18.97 -6.50
C VAL A 157 6.31 20.48 -6.72
N ASP A 158 5.10 21.00 -6.85
CA ASP A 158 4.79 22.41 -6.98
C ASP A 158 3.49 22.70 -6.22
N SER A 159 3.49 23.68 -5.32
CA SER A 159 2.30 24.06 -4.56
C SER A 159 1.16 24.54 -5.46
N ARG A 160 1.47 25.03 -6.67
CA ARG A 160 0.48 25.43 -7.69
C ARG A 160 -0.28 24.25 -8.29
N SER A 161 0.20 23.02 -8.09
CA SER A 161 -0.53 21.81 -8.50
C SER A 161 -1.68 21.44 -7.55
N LEU A 162 -1.74 22.02 -6.34
CA LEU A 162 -2.82 21.75 -5.40
C LEU A 162 -4.10 22.44 -5.88
N GLY A 163 -5.16 21.66 -6.11
CA GLY A 163 -6.44 22.17 -6.57
C GLY A 163 -7.62 21.29 -6.18
N PHE A 164 -8.82 21.86 -6.29
CA PHE A 164 -10.06 21.08 -6.18
C PHE A 164 -10.16 20.10 -7.33
N THR A 165 -10.61 18.88 -7.03
CA THR A 165 -10.65 17.76 -7.97
C THR A 165 -11.50 18.14 -9.17
N GLU A 166 -12.65 18.76 -8.92
CA GLU A 166 -13.63 19.17 -9.94
C GLU A 166 -13.05 20.23 -10.89
N GLU A 167 -12.29 21.19 -10.38
CA GLU A 167 -11.62 22.24 -11.19
C GLU A 167 -10.47 21.66 -12.02
N LEU A 168 -9.70 20.73 -11.45
CA LEU A 168 -8.61 20.05 -12.14
C LEU A 168 -9.13 19.12 -13.26
N GLU A 169 -10.29 18.50 -13.06
CA GLU A 169 -10.99 17.73 -14.08
C GLU A 169 -11.55 18.65 -15.17
N ALA A 170 -12.23 19.74 -14.80
CA ALA A 170 -12.79 20.70 -15.75
C ALA A 170 -11.72 21.39 -16.62
N SER A 171 -10.52 21.59 -16.08
CA SER A 171 -9.36 22.12 -16.81
C SER A 171 -8.62 21.08 -17.66
N GLY A 172 -8.97 19.79 -17.56
CA GLY A 172 -8.32 18.70 -18.28
C GLY A 172 -6.95 18.29 -17.73
N LEU A 173 -6.54 18.80 -16.57
CA LEU A 173 -5.27 18.48 -15.91
C LEU A 173 -5.32 17.14 -15.17
N LEU A 174 -6.50 16.73 -14.72
CA LEU A 174 -6.78 15.41 -14.18
C LEU A 174 -7.70 14.66 -15.16
N PRO A 175 -7.37 13.42 -15.56
CA PRO A 175 -8.27 12.64 -16.39
C PRO A 175 -9.58 12.37 -15.63
N VAL A 176 -10.70 12.74 -16.24
CA VAL A 176 -12.03 12.42 -15.71
C VAL A 176 -12.17 10.90 -15.70
N ALA A 177 -12.56 10.32 -14.57
CA ALA A 177 -12.97 8.93 -14.56
C ALA A 177 -14.21 8.79 -15.46
N GLY A 178 -14.02 8.32 -16.69
CA GLY A 178 -15.14 8.04 -17.60
C GLY A 178 -16.10 7.02 -16.98
N PRO A 179 -17.36 6.92 -17.45
CA PRO A 179 -18.20 5.80 -17.08
C PRO A 179 -17.44 4.50 -17.39
N LEU A 180 -17.40 3.58 -16.43
CA LEU A 180 -16.76 2.26 -16.61
C LEU A 180 -17.24 1.66 -17.94
N ALA A 181 -16.36 1.62 -18.94
CA ALA A 181 -16.63 0.83 -20.12
C ALA A 181 -16.81 -0.61 -19.64
N PRO A 182 -17.89 -1.32 -20.04
CA PRO A 182 -18.09 -2.69 -19.62
C PRO A 182 -16.87 -3.50 -20.04
N ALA A 183 -16.26 -4.20 -19.08
CA ALA A 183 -15.15 -5.08 -19.38
C ALA A 183 -15.63 -6.10 -20.42
N SER A 184 -15.07 -6.04 -21.64
CA SER A 184 -15.32 -7.10 -22.61
C SER A 184 -14.72 -8.40 -22.03
N PRO A 185 -15.45 -9.52 -22.09
CA PRO A 185 -15.00 -10.80 -21.51
C PRO A 185 -13.60 -11.23 -21.95
N GLU A 186 -13.20 -10.83 -23.17
CA GLU A 186 -11.91 -11.12 -23.79
C GLU A 186 -10.74 -10.45 -23.05
N HIS A 187 -10.89 -9.20 -22.58
CA HIS A 187 -9.82 -8.48 -21.88
C HIS A 187 -9.59 -8.97 -20.44
N THR A 188 -10.60 -9.58 -19.82
CA THR A 188 -10.48 -10.17 -18.49
C THR A 188 -9.73 -11.50 -18.56
N LEU A 189 -10.03 -12.32 -19.57
CA LEU A 189 -9.39 -13.62 -19.76
C LEU A 189 -7.91 -13.49 -20.15
N ASP A 190 -7.55 -12.53 -21.00
CA ASP A 190 -6.15 -12.27 -21.35
C ASP A 190 -5.34 -11.73 -20.16
N ARG A 191 -5.95 -10.89 -19.30
CA ARG A 191 -5.32 -10.44 -18.06
C ARG A 191 -5.13 -11.57 -17.05
N MET A 192 -6.12 -12.44 -16.88
CA MET A 192 -6.00 -13.60 -16.00
C MET A 192 -4.95 -14.60 -16.50
N ARG A 193 -4.84 -14.80 -17.82
CA ARG A 193 -3.79 -15.63 -18.44
C ARG A 193 -2.39 -15.08 -18.21
N GLN A 194 -2.16 -13.80 -18.50
CA GLN A 194 -0.85 -13.16 -18.26
C GLN A 194 -0.45 -13.17 -16.78
N GLN A 195 -1.43 -13.12 -15.87
CA GLN A 195 -1.18 -13.16 -14.43
C GLN A 195 -0.83 -14.58 -13.93
N LEU A 196 -1.48 -15.61 -14.48
CA LEU A 196 -1.14 -17.02 -14.22
C LEU A 196 0.24 -17.40 -14.78
N GLU A 197 0.59 -16.92 -15.97
CA GLU A 197 1.92 -17.14 -16.58
C GLU A 197 3.05 -16.50 -15.76
N ARG A 198 2.82 -15.31 -15.18
CA ARG A 198 3.79 -14.64 -14.30
C ARG A 198 3.94 -15.31 -12.93
N HIS A 199 2.89 -15.95 -12.42
CA HIS A 199 2.95 -16.74 -11.19
C HIS A 199 3.60 -18.11 -11.41
N SER A 200 3.35 -18.78 -12.54
CA SER A 200 4.00 -20.03 -12.92
C SER A 200 5.51 -19.88 -13.11
N ALA A 201 5.98 -18.75 -13.62
CA ALA A 201 7.41 -18.46 -13.78
C ALA A 201 8.19 -18.28 -12.46
N LEU A 202 7.51 -18.20 -11.31
CA LEU A 202 8.13 -18.16 -9.98
C LEU A 202 8.27 -19.54 -9.32
N GLU A 203 7.58 -20.57 -9.83
CA GLU A 203 7.64 -21.94 -9.31
C GLU A 203 8.79 -22.78 -9.91
N ASP A 204 9.46 -22.28 -10.97
CA ASP A 204 10.54 -22.98 -11.67
C ASP A 204 11.95 -22.78 -11.05
N LEU A 205 12.02 -22.27 -9.82
CA LEU A 205 13.26 -22.21 -9.03
C LEU A 205 13.37 -23.41 -8.09
N GLY A 206 13.75 -24.57 -8.64
CA GLY A 206 14.31 -25.68 -7.85
C GLY A 206 15.61 -26.20 -8.47
N PRO A 207 16.53 -26.85 -7.71
CA PRO A 207 16.83 -26.75 -6.28
C PRO A 207 18.26 -26.19 -6.05
N LEU A 208 18.41 -25.08 -5.32
CA LEU A 208 19.72 -24.54 -4.91
C LEU A 208 20.32 -25.22 -3.65
N PHE A 209 19.90 -26.44 -3.34
CA PHE A 209 20.50 -27.23 -2.26
C PHE A 209 20.94 -28.60 -2.79
N GLY A 210 22.23 -28.71 -3.13
CA GLY A 210 22.92 -29.98 -3.31
C GLY A 210 23.09 -30.73 -1.97
N PRO A 211 23.31 -32.06 -2.01
CA PRO A 211 23.31 -32.90 -0.81
C PRO A 211 24.45 -32.56 0.14
N LYS A 212 24.11 -32.43 1.44
CA LYS A 212 25.07 -32.30 2.54
C LYS A 212 26.07 -33.46 2.50
N ALA A 213 27.35 -33.11 2.48
CA ALA A 213 28.45 -34.05 2.66
C ALA A 213 28.31 -34.81 3.98
N GLN A 214 28.39 -36.13 3.91
CA GLN A 214 28.54 -37.02 5.06
C GLN A 214 30.02 -37.11 5.46
N GLY A 215 30.28 -37.17 6.76
CA GLY A 215 31.43 -37.88 7.31
C GLY A 215 32.56 -37.04 7.88
N LEU A 216 32.58 -36.87 9.20
CA LEU A 216 33.81 -37.05 9.98
C LEU A 216 33.45 -37.67 11.34
N ALA A 217 34.10 -38.81 11.63
CA ALA A 217 33.86 -39.68 12.77
C ALA A 217 34.38 -39.11 14.11
N PRO A 218 33.92 -39.62 15.27
CA PRO A 218 34.49 -39.26 16.57
C PRO A 218 35.79 -40.03 16.84
N GLY A 219 36.89 -39.28 16.98
CA GLY A 219 38.15 -39.80 17.53
C GLY A 219 38.03 -39.95 19.04
N ARG A 220 38.20 -41.18 19.52
CA ARG A 220 38.52 -41.51 20.91
C ARG A 220 39.95 -41.05 21.22
N ASP A 221 40.17 -40.53 22.42
CA ASP A 221 41.48 -40.56 23.07
C ASP A 221 41.38 -41.42 24.35
N PRO A 222 42.34 -42.32 24.61
CA PRO A 222 42.52 -42.95 25.90
C PRO A 222 43.64 -42.27 26.71
N SER A 223 43.41 -42.15 28.02
CA SER A 223 44.33 -41.80 29.12
C SER A 223 44.41 -40.31 29.47
#